data_AF-A0A536GHC8-F1
#
_entry.id   AF-A0A536GHC8-F1
#
_cell.length_a   1.000
_cell.length_b   1.000
_cell.length_c   1.000
_cell.angle_alpha   90.00
_cell.angle_beta   90.00
_cell.angle_gamma   90.00
#
_symmetry.space_group_name_H-M   'P 1'
#
loop_
_entity.id
_entity.type
_entity.pdbx_description
1 polymer ?
#
loop_
_entity_poly.entity_id
_entity_poly.type
_entity_poly.pdbx_seq_one_letter_code
_entity_poly.pdbx_strand_id
1 'polypeptide(L)'
;MDNVTLARATMGTSLGFHIAFAVLGVGLPLLMLVAEGLWLRTRDEVWLTLARRWSKAFGILFAVGAVSGTTLSFELGLLWPRFMAFSGAIFGLPFSAEGFAFFIEAIFLGLYLYGWKRLTPLVHWLTSIPIAVSGAMSAVFVVMANAWMNSPTGFLLGGDGRVLDVDPVAAALNPSTPTEDTHMLVSAYVVTGFLVAWRSCSPASRVTTVRASSIKRSPRSSHRWKASTTRCGGLPFIWAAFQSIPSSGLWVRSRYRNC
;
A
#
# COMPACT_ATOMS: atom_id res chain seq x y z
N MET A 1 -23.25 -7.12 26.45
CA MET A 1 -22.17 -7.82 25.72
C MET A 1 -21.10 -8.20 26.72
N ASP A 2 -20.55 -9.40 26.61
CA ASP A 2 -19.43 -9.84 27.44
C ASP A 2 -18.11 -9.15 27.04
N ASN A 3 -17.14 -9.16 27.95
CA ASN A 3 -15.86 -8.46 27.75
C ASN A 3 -15.09 -8.97 26.52
N VAL A 4 -15.18 -10.27 26.21
CA VAL A 4 -14.47 -10.85 25.05
C VAL A 4 -15.09 -10.38 23.74
N THR A 5 -16.42 -10.38 23.65
CA THR A 5 -17.12 -9.85 22.47
C THR A 5 -16.83 -8.36 22.26
N LEU A 6 -16.78 -7.56 23.33
CA LEU A 6 -16.45 -6.14 23.22
C LEU A 6 -15.00 -5.94 22.74
N ALA A 7 -14.03 -6.67 23.31
CA ALA A 7 -12.64 -6.61 22.89
C ALA A 7 -12.46 -6.97 21.40
N ARG A 8 -13.16 -8.01 20.93
CA ARG A 8 -13.17 -8.40 19.51
C ARG A 8 -13.77 -7.31 18.61
N ALA A 9 -14.89 -6.72 19.02
CA ALA A 9 -15.55 -5.67 18.26
C ALA A 9 -14.71 -4.40 18.17
N THR A 10 -14.08 -3.98 19.28
CA THR A 10 -13.19 -2.81 19.33
C THR A 10 -11.98 -3.02 18.41
N MET A 11 -11.21 -4.10 18.61
CA MET A 11 -10.04 -4.41 17.79
C MET A 11 -10.41 -4.56 16.32
N GLY A 12 -11.52 -5.25 16.02
CA GLY A 12 -11.99 -5.43 14.64
C GLY A 12 -12.37 -4.12 13.95
N THR A 13 -12.98 -3.18 14.68
CA THR A 13 -13.34 -1.86 14.15
C THR A 13 -12.11 -1.01 13.88
N SER A 14 -11.19 -0.95 14.85
CA SER A 14 -9.92 -0.23 14.71
C SER A 14 -9.06 -0.79 13.58
N LEU A 15 -9.00 -2.12 13.44
CA LEU A 15 -8.27 -2.78 12.37
C LEU A 15 -8.90 -2.52 11.00
N GLY A 16 -10.24 -2.60 10.91
CA GLY A 16 -10.97 -2.29 9.69
C GLY A 16 -10.74 -0.85 9.23
N PHE A 17 -10.73 0.11 10.17
CA PHE A 17 -10.35 1.49 9.88
C PHE A 17 -8.91 1.57 9.39
N HIS A 18 -7.95 1.00 10.11
CA HIS A 18 -6.54 1.08 9.78
C HIS A 18 -6.22 0.52 8.39
N ILE A 19 -6.75 -0.65 8.05
CA ILE A 19 -6.50 -1.32 6.76
C ILE A 19 -6.96 -0.46 5.57
N ALA A 20 -8.06 0.28 5.70
CA ALA A 20 -8.51 1.17 4.64
C ALA A 20 -7.46 2.24 4.26
N PHE A 21 -6.69 2.71 5.24
CA PHE A 21 -5.60 3.67 5.02
C PHE A 21 -4.28 2.98 4.71
N ALA A 22 -3.97 1.86 5.37
CA ALA A 22 -2.73 1.12 5.18
C ALA A 22 -2.58 0.59 3.74
N VAL A 23 -3.65 0.06 3.14
CA VAL A 23 -3.65 -0.41 1.75
C VAL A 23 -3.25 0.71 0.76
N LEU A 24 -3.79 1.91 0.97
CA LEU A 24 -3.42 3.08 0.17
C LEU A 24 -1.99 3.54 0.48
N GLY A 25 -1.56 3.38 1.73
CA GLY A 25 -0.20 3.64 2.18
C GLY A 25 0.83 2.78 1.45
N VAL A 26 0.54 1.50 1.21
CA VAL A 26 1.43 0.58 0.49
C VAL A 26 1.40 0.84 -1.03
N GLY A 27 0.21 1.12 -1.59
CA GLY A 27 0.06 1.19 -3.04
C GLY A 27 0.43 2.53 -3.68
N LEU A 28 0.16 3.66 -3.02
CA LEU A 28 0.39 4.99 -3.59
C LEU A 28 1.88 5.32 -3.83
N PRO A 29 2.83 4.95 -2.95
CA PRO A 29 4.25 5.15 -3.18
C PRO A 29 4.74 4.56 -4.49
N LEU A 30 4.27 3.35 -4.84
CA LEU A 30 4.62 2.72 -6.11
C LEU A 30 4.12 3.53 -7.31
N LEU A 31 2.89 4.05 -7.23
CA LEU A 31 2.33 4.91 -8.28
C LEU A 31 3.08 6.25 -8.39
N MET A 32 3.51 6.82 -7.26
CA MET A 32 4.33 8.04 -7.23
C MET A 32 5.69 7.81 -7.91
N LEU A 33 6.38 6.72 -7.54
CA LEU A 33 7.64 6.30 -8.12
C LEU A 33 7.55 6.13 -9.64
N VAL A 34 6.49 5.46 -10.12
CA VAL A 34 6.24 5.25 -11.55
C VAL A 34 5.91 6.56 -12.27
N ALA A 35 5.04 7.40 -11.70
CA ALA A 35 4.66 8.67 -12.31
C ALA A 35 5.86 9.61 -12.46
N GLU A 36 6.68 9.77 -11.42
CA GLU A 36 7.87 10.61 -11.53
C GLU A 36 8.92 10.01 -12.47
N GLY A 37 9.10 8.68 -12.48
CA GLY A 37 9.98 8.00 -13.44
C GLY A 37 9.55 8.21 -14.90
N LEU A 38 8.24 8.17 -15.17
CA LEU A 38 7.68 8.47 -16.48
C LEU A 38 7.89 9.93 -16.86
N TRP A 39 7.77 10.86 -15.92
CA TRP A 39 8.11 12.27 -16.18
C TRP A 39 9.60 12.43 -16.53
N LEU A 40 10.52 11.76 -15.82
CA LEU A 40 11.95 11.86 -16.14
C LEU A 40 12.27 11.39 -17.57
N ARG A 41 11.57 10.33 -18.03
CA ARG A 41 11.76 9.75 -19.36
C ARG A 41 11.05 10.53 -20.47
N THR A 42 9.81 10.97 -20.25
CA THR A 42 8.96 11.58 -21.29
C THR A 42 8.96 13.10 -21.28
N ARG A 43 9.31 13.71 -20.14
CA ARG A 43 9.20 15.16 -19.85
C ARG A 43 7.79 15.72 -20.02
N ASP A 44 6.77 14.87 -19.93
CA ASP A 44 5.37 15.31 -19.93
C ASP A 44 4.95 15.77 -18.52
N GLU A 45 4.59 17.05 -18.42
CA GLU A 45 4.16 17.73 -17.19
C GLU A 45 2.92 17.11 -16.53
N VAL A 46 2.13 16.33 -17.28
CA VAL A 46 0.99 15.60 -16.72
C VAL A 46 1.46 14.62 -15.65
N TRP A 47 2.55 13.88 -15.89
CA TRP A 47 3.09 12.90 -14.94
C TRP A 47 3.66 13.58 -13.68
N LEU A 48 4.34 14.71 -13.84
CA LEU A 48 4.83 15.50 -12.71
C LEU A 48 3.68 16.03 -11.84
N THR A 49 2.61 16.48 -12.50
CA THR A 49 1.41 16.97 -11.81
C THR A 49 0.73 15.85 -11.02
N LEU A 50 0.67 14.63 -11.57
CA LEU A 50 0.15 13.46 -10.87
C LEU A 50 1.00 13.10 -9.65
N ALA A 51 2.32 13.00 -9.82
CA ALA A 51 3.26 12.69 -8.74
C ALA A 51 3.12 13.66 -7.56
N ARG A 52 3.03 14.98 -7.82
CA ARG A 52 2.83 16.02 -6.80
C ARG A 52 1.47 15.97 -6.11
N ARG A 53 0.42 15.58 -6.84
CA ARG A 53 -0.93 15.47 -6.27
C ARG A 53 -1.03 14.25 -5.37
N TRP A 54 -0.54 13.11 -5.84
CA TRP A 54 -0.54 11.88 -5.06
C TRP A 54 0.36 11.98 -3.84
N SER A 55 1.51 12.66 -3.92
CA SER A 55 2.38 12.84 -2.75
C SER A 55 1.71 13.60 -1.60
N LYS A 56 0.95 14.67 -1.91
CA LYS A 56 0.20 15.41 -0.90
C LYS A 56 -0.89 14.55 -0.25
N ALA A 57 -1.60 13.76 -1.05
CA ALA A 57 -2.61 12.84 -0.54
C ALA A 57 -1.98 11.74 0.33
N PHE A 58 -0.87 11.17 -0.14
CA PHE A 58 -0.10 10.16 0.58
C PHE A 58 0.41 10.68 1.92
N GLY A 59 0.90 11.92 2.01
CA GLY A 59 1.31 12.51 3.28
C GLY A 59 0.19 12.56 4.34
N ILE A 60 -1.06 12.83 3.93
CA ILE A 60 -2.22 12.81 4.84
C ILE A 60 -2.55 11.37 5.24
N LEU A 61 -2.62 10.46 4.26
CA LEU A 61 -2.93 9.05 4.50
C LEU A 61 -1.89 8.39 5.42
N PHE A 62 -0.62 8.72 5.23
CA PHE A 62 0.49 8.25 6.05
C PHE A 62 0.33 8.69 7.51
N ALA A 63 -0.02 9.96 7.76
CA ALA A 63 -0.26 10.45 9.11
C ALA A 63 -1.44 9.74 9.81
N VAL A 64 -2.56 9.54 9.09
CA VAL A 64 -3.73 8.81 9.62
C VAL A 64 -3.40 7.34 9.86
N GLY A 65 -2.64 6.72 8.95
CA GLY A 65 -2.12 5.36 9.10
C GLY A 65 -1.24 5.20 10.33
N ALA A 66 -0.32 6.13 10.56
CA ALA A 66 0.59 6.14 11.71
C ALA A 66 -0.18 6.14 13.05
N VAL A 67 -1.17 7.04 13.16
CA VAL A 67 -1.97 7.18 14.38
C VAL A 67 -2.82 5.92 14.62
N SER A 68 -3.48 5.42 13.57
CA SER A 68 -4.31 4.21 13.70
C SER A 68 -3.51 2.94 13.98
N GLY A 69 -2.31 2.79 13.42
CA GLY A 69 -1.41 1.66 13.72
C GLY A 69 -0.88 1.71 15.15
N THR A 70 -0.60 2.92 15.65
CA THR A 70 -0.25 3.12 17.07
C THR A 70 -1.39 2.68 17.98
N THR A 71 -2.63 3.04 17.66
CA THR A 71 -3.81 2.57 18.42
C THR A 71 -3.89 1.04 18.46
N LEU A 72 -3.70 0.35 17.32
CA LEU A 72 -3.72 -1.12 17.27
C LEU A 72 -2.64 -1.77 18.13
N SER A 73 -1.45 -1.17 18.17
CA SER A 73 -0.34 -1.66 19.00
C SER A 73 -0.70 -1.61 20.49
N PHE A 74 -1.38 -0.55 20.93
CA PHE A 74 -1.88 -0.45 22.30
C PHE A 74 -3.07 -1.39 22.56
N GLU A 75 -4.00 -1.50 21.61
CA GLU A 75 -5.14 -2.41 21.72
C GLU A 75 -4.70 -3.87 21.87
N LEU A 76 -3.65 -4.30 21.17
CA LEU A 76 -3.12 -5.65 21.30
C LEU A 76 -2.63 -5.94 22.73
N GLY A 77 -1.95 -4.97 23.36
CA GLY A 77 -1.49 -5.08 24.75
C GLY A 77 -2.61 -4.98 25.80
N LEU A 78 -3.57 -4.08 25.60
CA LEU A 78 -4.63 -3.79 26.57
C LEU A 78 -5.78 -4.79 26.51
N LEU A 79 -6.20 -5.19 25.31
CA LEU A 79 -7.34 -6.09 25.10
C LEU A 79 -6.93 -7.56 25.18
N TRP A 80 -5.68 -7.89 24.86
CA TRP A 80 -5.19 -9.27 24.79
C TRP A 80 -3.92 -9.52 25.64
N PRO A 81 -3.92 -9.19 26.95
CA PRO A 81 -2.70 -9.27 27.78
C PRO A 81 -2.17 -10.70 27.94
N ARG A 82 -3.04 -11.69 28.05
CA ARG A 82 -2.63 -13.12 28.13
C ARG A 82 -2.04 -13.62 26.82
N PHE A 83 -2.57 -13.16 25.68
CA PHE A 83 -2.01 -13.48 24.38
C PHE A 83 -0.63 -12.87 24.24
N MET A 84 -0.47 -11.58 24.55
CA MET A 84 0.84 -10.91 24.47
C MET A 84 1.88 -11.47 25.43
N ALA A 85 1.47 -11.95 26.61
CA ALA A 85 2.37 -12.66 27.52
C ALA A 85 2.90 -13.99 26.92
N PHE A 86 2.12 -14.62 26.04
CA PHE A 86 2.48 -15.85 25.34
C PHE A 86 3.27 -15.57 24.05
N SER A 87 2.76 -14.72 23.18
CA SER A 87 3.28 -14.49 21.83
C SER A 87 4.28 -13.34 21.72
N GLY A 88 4.52 -12.57 22.80
CA GLY A 88 5.33 -11.34 22.75
C GLY A 88 6.76 -11.56 22.22
N ALA A 89 7.42 -12.65 22.60
CA ALA A 89 8.75 -12.99 22.11
C ALA A 89 8.78 -13.29 20.60
N ILE A 90 7.65 -13.74 20.04
CA ILE A 90 7.48 -14.09 18.63
C ILE A 90 7.10 -12.86 17.81
N PHE A 91 6.19 -12.05 18.34
CA PHE A 91 5.72 -10.81 17.71
C PHE A 91 6.80 -9.72 17.68
N GLY A 92 7.79 -9.79 18.58
CA GLY A 92 8.82 -8.76 18.71
C GLY A 92 9.59 -8.51 17.42
N LEU A 93 10.01 -9.56 16.70
CA LEU A 93 10.80 -9.40 15.46
C LEU A 93 9.98 -8.76 14.33
N PRO A 94 8.79 -9.28 13.94
CA PRO A 94 8.00 -8.67 12.87
C PRO A 94 7.57 -7.23 13.19
N PHE A 95 7.09 -6.93 14.40
CA PHE A 95 6.66 -5.57 14.77
C PHE A 95 7.83 -4.57 14.83
N SER A 96 9.00 -5.00 15.30
CA SER A 96 10.19 -4.12 15.30
C SER A 96 10.67 -3.84 13.87
N ALA A 97 10.63 -4.84 13.00
CA ALA A 97 10.99 -4.71 11.60
C ALA A 97 10.00 -3.81 10.83
N GLU A 98 8.70 -3.95 11.11
CA GLU A 98 7.66 -3.04 10.62
C GLU A 98 7.95 -1.59 11.03
N GLY A 99 8.18 -1.35 12.33
CA GLY A 99 8.48 0.00 12.83
C GLY A 99 9.72 0.62 12.19
N PHE A 100 10.75 -0.19 11.91
CA PHE A 100 11.95 0.26 11.20
C PHE A 100 11.64 0.62 9.73
N ALA A 101 10.89 -0.22 9.02
CA ALA A 101 10.49 0.04 7.64
C ALA A 101 9.61 1.31 7.55
N PHE A 102 8.64 1.44 8.43
CA PHE A 102 7.78 2.61 8.56
C PHE A 102 8.58 3.89 8.84
N PHE A 103 9.62 3.82 9.66
CA PHE A 103 10.46 4.98 9.95
C PHE A 103 11.32 5.40 8.76
N ILE A 104 11.87 4.45 8.00
CA ILE A 104 12.53 4.72 6.72
C ILE A 104 11.56 5.42 5.77
N GLU A 105 10.33 4.91 5.66
CA GLU A 105 9.29 5.50 4.84
C GLU A 105 9.02 6.95 5.23
N ALA A 106 8.89 7.24 6.54
CA ALA A 106 8.65 8.58 7.07
C ALA A 106 9.77 9.57 6.72
N ILE A 107 11.04 9.16 6.88
CA ILE A 107 12.20 9.99 6.57
C ILE A 107 12.21 10.36 5.09
N PHE A 108 12.11 9.35 4.21
CA PHE A 108 12.18 9.58 2.77
C PHE A 108 10.94 10.29 2.24
N LEU A 109 9.77 10.06 2.83
CA LEU A 109 8.57 10.83 2.53
C LEU A 109 8.75 12.32 2.86
N GLY A 110 9.36 12.65 4.00
CA GLY A 110 9.72 14.02 4.33
C GLY A 110 10.64 14.64 3.27
N LEU A 111 11.69 13.91 2.87
CA LEU A 111 12.61 14.35 1.81
C LEU A 111 11.89 14.54 0.46
N TYR A 112 10.98 13.64 0.10
CA TYR A 112 10.22 13.72 -1.15
C TYR A 112 9.22 14.90 -1.14
N LEU A 113 8.51 15.13 -0.03
CA LEU A 113 7.54 16.23 0.04
C LEU A 113 8.20 17.61 0.03
N TYR A 114 9.35 17.77 0.69
CA TYR A 114 10.05 19.05 0.77
C TYR A 114 11.16 19.20 -0.28
N GLY A 115 11.49 18.13 -1.00
CA GLY A 115 12.59 18.05 -1.95
C GLY A 115 12.32 18.66 -3.33
N TRP A 116 11.06 18.89 -3.72
CA TRP A 116 10.67 19.31 -5.07
C TRP A 116 11.42 20.51 -5.66
N LYS A 117 11.87 21.46 -4.82
CA LYS A 117 12.64 22.65 -5.24
C LYS A 117 14.10 22.63 -4.78
N ARG A 118 14.50 21.62 -4.01
CA ARG A 118 15.82 21.53 -3.34
C ARG A 118 16.71 20.44 -3.92
N LEU A 119 16.12 19.39 -4.46
CA LEU A 119 16.82 18.24 -5.04
C LEU A 119 16.82 18.33 -6.57
N THR A 120 17.83 17.74 -7.19
CA THR A 120 17.81 17.53 -8.65
C THR A 120 16.73 16.51 -9.01
N PRO A 121 16.14 16.57 -10.22
CA PRO A 121 15.05 15.66 -10.61
C PRO A 121 15.36 14.18 -10.43
N LEU A 122 16.60 13.75 -10.72
CA LEU A 122 17.01 12.36 -10.54
C LEU A 122 17.11 11.98 -9.06
N VAL A 123 17.71 12.84 -8.24
CA VAL A 123 17.84 12.59 -6.79
C VAL A 123 16.47 12.59 -6.13
N HIS A 124 15.56 13.47 -6.56
CA HIS A 124 14.19 13.47 -6.08
C HIS A 124 13.46 12.16 -6.39
N TRP A 125 13.55 11.67 -7.62
CA TRP A 125 12.98 10.37 -7.96
C TRP A 125 13.60 9.22 -7.15
N LEU A 126 14.92 9.24 -6.91
CA LEU A 126 15.59 8.23 -6.08
C LEU A 126 15.07 8.19 -4.64
N THR A 127 14.59 9.31 -4.08
CA THR A 127 14.00 9.30 -2.73
C THR A 127 12.67 8.54 -2.67
N SER A 128 11.98 8.36 -3.80
CA SER A 128 10.73 7.58 -3.84
C SER A 128 10.92 6.07 -3.84
N ILE A 129 12.12 5.58 -4.19
CA ILE A 129 12.43 4.13 -4.18
C ILE A 129 12.37 3.59 -2.74
N PRO A 130 13.09 4.16 -1.75
CA PRO A 130 12.98 3.71 -0.37
C PRO A 130 11.55 3.76 0.16
N ILE A 131 10.75 4.78 -0.18
CA ILE A 131 9.34 4.89 0.25
C ILE A 131 8.54 3.68 -0.25
N ALA A 132 8.64 3.35 -1.54
CA ALA A 132 7.88 2.24 -2.12
C ALA A 132 8.33 0.88 -1.58
N VAL A 133 9.64 0.69 -1.41
CA VAL A 133 10.20 -0.56 -0.88
C VAL A 133 9.86 -0.73 0.60
N SER A 134 10.05 0.31 1.41
CA SER A 134 9.82 0.24 2.85
C SER A 134 8.33 0.09 3.18
N GLY A 135 7.44 0.77 2.45
CA GLY A 135 5.99 0.59 2.60
C GLY A 135 5.55 -0.84 2.28
N ALA A 136 6.10 -1.45 1.21
CA ALA A 136 5.85 -2.85 0.89
C ALA A 136 6.41 -3.82 1.95
N MET A 137 7.63 -3.57 2.44
CA MET A 137 8.25 -4.37 3.49
C MET A 137 7.50 -4.24 4.82
N SER A 138 6.98 -3.06 5.15
CA SER A 138 6.13 -2.85 6.33
C SER A 138 4.89 -3.76 6.29
N ALA A 139 4.24 -3.84 5.11
CA ALA A 139 3.10 -4.73 4.92
C ALA A 139 3.48 -6.21 5.09
N VAL A 140 4.63 -6.62 4.57
CA VAL A 140 5.16 -7.98 4.76
C VAL A 140 5.38 -8.28 6.24
N PHE A 141 6.07 -7.41 6.98
CA PHE A 141 6.38 -7.68 8.38
C PHE A 141 5.14 -7.74 9.28
N VAL A 142 4.14 -6.87 9.06
CA VAL A 142 2.90 -6.95 9.86
C VAL A 142 2.07 -8.19 9.52
N VAL A 143 2.06 -8.61 8.24
CA VAL A 143 1.34 -9.81 7.81
C VAL A 143 2.06 -11.09 8.25
N MET A 144 3.39 -11.11 8.38
CA MET A 144 4.12 -12.21 9.01
C MET A 144 3.59 -12.51 10.43
N ALA A 145 3.27 -11.47 11.22
CA ALA A 145 2.69 -11.67 12.54
C ALA A 145 1.28 -12.28 12.47
N ASN A 146 0.45 -11.84 11.51
CA ASN A 146 -0.87 -12.44 11.25
C ASN A 146 -0.76 -13.89 10.77
N ALA A 147 0.17 -14.18 9.86
CA ALA A 147 0.41 -15.51 9.32
C ALA A 147 0.82 -16.48 10.43
N TRP A 148 1.64 -16.02 11.38
CA TRP A 148 1.99 -16.85 12.54
C TRP A 148 0.76 -17.15 13.42
N MET A 149 -0.19 -16.22 13.57
CA MET A 149 -1.44 -16.49 14.29
C MET A 149 -2.27 -17.60 13.63
N ASN A 150 -2.20 -17.74 12.29
CA ASN A 150 -2.86 -18.79 11.54
C ASN A 150 -2.07 -20.11 11.53
N SER A 151 -0.73 -20.05 11.60
CA SER A 151 0.15 -21.23 11.56
C SER A 151 1.30 -21.11 12.57
N PRO A 152 1.01 -21.33 13.86
CA PRO A 152 2.00 -21.16 14.92
C PRO A 152 3.15 -22.17 14.79
N THR A 153 4.36 -21.66 14.61
CA THR A 153 5.60 -22.44 14.48
C THR A 153 6.76 -21.69 15.13
N GLY A 154 7.93 -22.35 15.27
CA GLY A 154 9.14 -21.71 15.80
C GLY A 154 9.16 -21.56 17.32
N PHE A 155 8.48 -22.42 18.07
CA PHE A 155 8.55 -22.46 19.54
C PHE A 155 8.25 -23.87 20.08
N LEU A 156 8.71 -24.13 21.31
CA LEU A 156 8.35 -25.31 22.10
C LEU A 156 7.39 -24.93 23.23
N LEU A 157 6.46 -25.82 23.55
CA LEU A 157 5.59 -25.68 24.72
C LEU A 157 6.18 -26.46 25.90
N GLY A 158 6.53 -25.75 26.96
CA GLY A 158 6.90 -26.35 28.24
C GLY A 158 5.73 -27.09 28.88
N GLY A 159 6.04 -28.01 29.81
CA GLY A 159 5.02 -28.78 30.53
C GLY A 159 4.08 -27.92 31.41
N ASP A 160 4.45 -26.66 31.66
CA ASP A 160 3.67 -25.63 32.35
C ASP A 160 2.89 -24.70 31.40
N GLY A 161 2.93 -24.96 30.09
CA GLY A 161 2.27 -24.15 29.07
C GLY A 161 3.00 -22.87 28.67
N ARG A 162 4.24 -22.68 29.15
CA ARG A 162 5.09 -21.54 28.73
C ARG A 162 5.77 -21.80 27.40
N VAL A 163 5.98 -20.73 26.66
CA VAL A 163 6.75 -20.75 25.41
C VAL A 163 8.24 -20.83 25.76
N LEU A 164 8.91 -21.86 25.25
CA LEU A 164 10.34 -22.10 25.39
C LEU A 164 10.98 -22.14 24.00
N ASP A 165 12.28 -21.84 23.94
CA ASP A 165 13.13 -21.97 22.74
C ASP A 165 12.50 -21.37 21.46
N VAL A 166 12.18 -20.07 21.54
CA VAL A 166 11.61 -19.34 20.41
C VAL A 166 12.68 -19.10 19.36
N ASP A 167 12.43 -19.57 18.14
CA ASP A 167 13.13 -19.16 16.93
C ASP A 167 12.28 -18.09 16.21
N PRO A 168 12.64 -16.80 16.33
CA PRO A 168 11.87 -15.72 15.74
C PRO A 168 11.84 -15.77 14.21
N VAL A 169 12.89 -16.30 13.58
CA VAL A 169 12.98 -16.36 12.11
C VAL A 169 12.09 -17.49 11.60
N ALA A 170 12.14 -18.66 12.23
CA ALA A 170 11.23 -19.76 11.89
C ALA A 170 9.77 -19.39 12.12
N ALA A 171 9.48 -18.64 13.19
CA ALA A 171 8.12 -18.16 13.48
C ALA A 171 7.63 -17.12 12.45
N ALA A 172 8.50 -16.18 12.04
CA ALA A 172 8.17 -15.18 11.03
C ALA A 172 8.00 -15.79 9.62
N LEU A 173 8.84 -16.76 9.25
CA LEU A 173 8.82 -17.46 7.96
C LEU A 173 8.04 -18.78 8.04
N ASN A 174 6.85 -18.73 8.63
CA ASN A 174 5.95 -19.87 8.76
C ASN A 174 5.33 -20.27 7.39
N PRO A 175 4.68 -21.45 7.29
CA PRO A 175 4.10 -21.93 6.03
C PRO A 175 3.04 -21.01 5.41
N SER A 176 2.36 -20.18 6.20
CA SER A 176 1.30 -19.27 5.74
C SER A 176 1.84 -17.91 5.27
N THR A 177 3.05 -17.52 5.71
CA THR A 177 3.69 -16.24 5.37
C THR A 177 3.72 -15.96 3.87
N PRO A 178 4.24 -16.86 3.00
CA PRO A 178 4.33 -16.56 1.56
C PRO A 178 2.96 -16.32 0.91
N THR A 179 1.93 -17.04 1.36
CA THR A 179 0.58 -16.91 0.80
C THR A 179 -0.13 -15.65 1.27
N GLU A 180 -0.06 -15.34 2.56
CA GLU A 180 -0.74 -14.17 3.13
C GLU A 180 -0.05 -12.87 2.70
N ASP A 181 1.28 -12.80 2.74
CA ASP A 181 2.05 -11.63 2.32
C ASP A 181 1.81 -11.29 0.85
N THR A 182 1.90 -12.31 -0.01
CA THR A 182 1.68 -12.13 -1.45
C THR A 182 0.25 -11.68 -1.73
N HIS A 183 -0.73 -12.29 -1.06
CA HIS A 183 -2.13 -11.91 -1.22
C HIS A 183 -2.37 -10.47 -0.77
N MET A 184 -1.83 -10.07 0.38
CA MET A 184 -1.99 -8.72 0.91
C MET A 184 -1.34 -7.66 0.01
N LEU A 185 -0.08 -7.88 -0.41
CA LEU A 185 0.62 -6.96 -1.30
C LEU A 185 -0.10 -6.78 -2.64
N VAL A 186 -0.45 -7.89 -3.30
CA VAL A 186 -1.16 -7.83 -4.58
C VAL A 186 -2.51 -7.15 -4.43
N SER A 187 -3.27 -7.49 -3.39
CA SER A 187 -4.57 -6.85 -3.13
C SER A 187 -4.43 -5.36 -2.88
N ALA A 188 -3.40 -4.93 -2.14
CA ALA A 188 -3.16 -3.52 -1.87
C ALA A 188 -2.87 -2.72 -3.14
N TYR A 189 -2.05 -3.28 -4.05
CA TYR A 189 -1.77 -2.66 -5.34
C TYR A 189 -2.99 -2.63 -6.25
N VAL A 190 -3.77 -3.71 -6.29
CA VAL A 190 -5.00 -3.80 -7.08
C VAL A 190 -6.02 -2.75 -6.60
N VAL A 191 -6.31 -2.70 -5.30
CA VAL A 191 -7.27 -1.74 -4.71
C VAL A 191 -6.83 -0.30 -4.98
N THR A 192 -5.55 0.00 -4.75
CA THR A 192 -5.02 1.35 -5.00
C THR A 192 -5.12 1.74 -6.48
N GLY A 193 -4.77 0.82 -7.38
CA GLY A 193 -4.89 1.03 -8.82
C GLY A 193 -6.34 1.31 -9.26
N PHE A 194 -7.29 0.54 -8.75
CA PHE A 194 -8.72 0.74 -9.02
C PHE A 194 -9.24 2.08 -8.47
N LEU A 195 -8.85 2.47 -7.25
CA LEU A 195 -9.28 3.73 -6.65
C LEU A 195 -8.78 4.96 -7.42
N VAL A 196 -7.53 4.92 -7.88
CA VAL A 196 -6.96 5.99 -8.72
C VAL A 196 -7.65 6.03 -10.09
N ALA A 197 -7.87 4.86 -10.72
CA ALA A 197 -8.55 4.78 -12.02
C ALA A 197 -10.02 5.25 -11.95
N TRP A 198 -10.74 4.87 -10.89
CA TRP A 198 -12.12 5.27 -10.65
C TRP A 198 -12.26 6.80 -10.63
N ARG A 199 -11.37 7.49 -9.93
CA ARG A 199 -11.41 8.95 -9.84
C ARG A 199 -11.22 9.63 -11.19
N SER A 200 -10.35 9.08 -12.04
CA SER A 200 -10.16 9.53 -13.43
C SER A 200 -11.36 9.28 -14.34
N CYS A 201 -12.25 8.34 -14.00
CA CYS A 201 -13.44 8.02 -14.77
C CYS A 201 -14.74 8.64 -14.20
N SER A 202 -14.67 9.26 -13.02
CA SER A 202 -15.84 9.87 -12.37
C SER A 202 -16.37 11.07 -13.16
N PRO A 203 -17.71 11.24 -13.33
CA PRO A 203 -18.30 12.35 -14.09
C PRO A 203 -17.90 13.75 -13.56
N ALA A 204 -17.51 13.84 -12.28
CA ALA A 204 -17.02 15.04 -11.61
C ALA A 204 -15.59 15.46 -12.03
N SER A 205 -14.86 14.61 -12.76
CA SER A 205 -13.52 14.90 -13.28
C SER A 205 -13.50 15.56 -14.66
N ARG A 206 -14.67 15.83 -15.26
CA ARG A 206 -14.79 16.65 -16.48
C ARG A 206 -14.47 18.12 -16.17
N VAL A 207 -13.19 18.41 -15.99
CA VAL A 207 -12.68 19.77 -16.17
C VAL A 207 -12.65 20.01 -17.66
N THR A 208 -13.59 20.80 -18.16
CA THR A 208 -13.52 21.41 -19.48
C THR A 208 -12.27 22.28 -19.50
N THR A 209 -11.15 21.77 -20.02
CA THR A 209 -10.05 22.64 -20.44
C THR A 209 -10.56 23.47 -21.60
N VAL A 210 -11.10 24.65 -21.31
CA VAL A 210 -11.29 25.70 -22.30
C VAL A 210 -9.89 26.12 -22.74
N ARG A 211 -9.45 25.62 -23.89
CA ARG A 211 -8.24 26.10 -24.55
C ARG A 211 -8.50 27.54 -24.93
N ALA A 212 -7.93 28.49 -24.19
CA ALA A 212 -7.95 29.90 -24.56
C ALA A 212 -7.06 30.08 -25.80
N SER A 213 -7.61 29.85 -26.99
CA SER A 213 -7.01 30.35 -28.22
C SER A 213 -7.17 31.86 -28.23
N SER A 214 -6.06 32.58 -28.27
CA SER A 214 -5.98 34.02 -28.55
C SER A 214 -7.06 34.46 -29.55
N ILE A 215 -7.97 35.31 -29.09
CA ILE A 215 -9.02 35.91 -29.92
C ILE A 215 -8.34 36.95 -30.82
N LYS A 216 -7.96 36.56 -32.03
CA LYS A 216 -7.91 37.49 -33.16
C LYS A 216 -9.30 37.49 -33.80
N ARG A 217 -10.00 38.63 -33.70
CA ARG A 217 -11.30 38.86 -34.33
C ARG A 217 -11.15 38.82 -35.86
N SER A 218 -11.78 37.86 -36.53
CA SER A 218 -12.21 37.99 -37.92
C SER A 218 -13.65 37.47 -38.07
N PRO A 219 -14.58 38.25 -38.62
CA PRO A 219 -15.98 37.86 -38.71
C PRO A 219 -16.23 37.17 -40.06
N ARG A 220 -16.17 35.84 -40.11
CA ARG A 220 -16.88 34.95 -41.06
C ARG A 220 -16.28 33.56 -41.04
N SER A 221 -16.95 32.63 -40.37
CA SER A 221 -17.17 31.24 -40.82
C SER A 221 -17.74 30.43 -39.66
N SER A 222 -18.73 29.60 -39.97
CA SER A 222 -19.40 28.69 -39.07
C SER A 222 -18.45 27.56 -38.65
N HIS A 223 -17.67 27.78 -37.60
CA HIS A 223 -16.80 26.75 -37.05
C HIS A 223 -17.59 25.76 -36.18
N ARG A 224 -17.87 24.61 -36.79
CA ARG A 224 -18.34 23.38 -36.13
C ARG A 224 -17.33 22.98 -35.06
N TRP A 225 -17.73 23.06 -33.80
CA TRP A 225 -16.98 22.59 -32.64
C TRP A 225 -16.82 21.07 -32.70
N LYS A 226 -15.60 20.58 -32.94
CA LYS A 226 -15.25 19.18 -32.65
C LYS A 226 -14.82 19.09 -31.20
N ALA A 227 -15.72 18.64 -30.34
CA ALA A 227 -15.37 18.18 -29.00
C ALA A 227 -14.59 16.86 -29.13
N SER A 228 -13.29 16.86 -28.83
CA SER A 228 -12.54 15.61 -28.65
C SER A 228 -12.83 15.09 -27.25
N THR A 229 -13.72 14.11 -27.15
CA THR A 229 -13.94 13.36 -25.91
C THR A 229 -12.71 12.50 -25.65
N THR A 230 -11.92 12.81 -24.62
CA THR A 230 -10.82 11.97 -24.17
C THR A 230 -11.41 10.65 -23.68
N ARG A 231 -11.31 9.58 -24.48
CA ARG A 231 -11.69 8.23 -24.07
C ARG A 231 -10.80 7.78 -22.92
N CYS A 232 -11.41 7.05 -21.98
CA CYS A 232 -10.78 6.33 -20.88
C CYS A 232 -9.59 5.48 -21.37
N GLY A 233 -8.39 6.05 -21.41
CA GLY A 233 -7.18 5.38 -21.93
C GLY A 233 -6.37 4.63 -20.87
N GLY A 234 -6.86 4.52 -19.63
CA GLY A 234 -6.09 3.99 -18.49
C GLY A 234 -6.13 2.47 -18.29
N LEU A 235 -7.13 1.77 -18.84
CA LEU A 235 -7.26 0.32 -18.64
C LEU A 235 -6.16 -0.56 -19.29
N PRO A 236 -5.60 -0.26 -20.49
CA PRO A 236 -4.63 -1.17 -21.09
C PRO A 236 -3.26 -1.15 -20.42
N PHE A 237 -2.90 -0.09 -19.68
CA PHE A 237 -1.54 0.05 -19.12
C PHE A 237 -1.33 -0.67 -17.78
N ILE A 238 -2.32 -0.66 -16.89
CA ILE A 238 -2.27 -1.42 -15.62
C ILE A 238 -2.29 -2.93 -15.93
N TRP A 239 -3.03 -3.34 -16.97
CA TRP A 239 -3.06 -4.70 -17.47
C TRP A 239 -1.73 -5.14 -18.13
N ALA A 240 -1.08 -4.26 -18.91
CA ALA A 240 0.22 -4.55 -19.53
C ALA A 240 1.36 -4.67 -18.51
N ALA A 241 1.33 -3.87 -17.43
CA ALA A 241 2.31 -3.99 -16.33
C ALA A 241 2.10 -5.28 -15.49
N PHE A 242 0.86 -5.78 -15.39
CA PHE A 242 0.54 -7.04 -14.72
C PHE A 242 0.96 -8.28 -15.54
N GLN A 243 0.95 -8.21 -16.88
CA GLN A 243 1.39 -9.31 -17.75
C GLN A 243 2.91 -9.55 -17.72
N SER A 244 3.70 -8.58 -17.28
CA SER A 244 5.15 -8.70 -17.13
C SER A 244 5.61 -9.34 -15.81
N ILE A 245 4.68 -9.65 -14.90
CA ILE A 245 4.96 -10.44 -13.69
C ILE A 245 4.86 -11.92 -14.09
N PRO A 246 5.94 -12.73 -13.97
CA PRO A 246 5.87 -14.15 -14.31
C PRO A 246 4.75 -14.81 -13.51
N SER A 247 3.84 -15.45 -14.24
CA SER A 247 2.68 -16.16 -13.72
C SER A 247 3.10 -17.33 -12.82
N SER A 248 3.19 -17.09 -11.51
CA SER A 248 3.24 -18.16 -10.49
C SER A 248 1.87 -18.84 -10.26
N GLY A 249 0.89 -18.60 -11.13
CA GLY A 249 -0.47 -19.16 -11.08
C GLY A 249 -0.65 -20.53 -11.73
N LEU A 250 0.39 -21.39 -11.79
CA LEU A 250 0.34 -22.69 -12.47
C LEU A 250 0.57 -23.92 -11.56
N TRP A 251 0.44 -23.76 -10.23
CA TRP A 251 0.66 -24.87 -9.28
C TRP A 251 -0.59 -25.41 -8.55
N VAL A 252 -1.80 -24.93 -8.86
CA VAL A 252 -3.05 -25.40 -8.18
C VAL A 252 -4.02 -26.08 -9.15
N ARG A 253 -3.53 -26.89 -10.09
CA ARG A 253 -4.42 -27.67 -10.97
C ARG A 253 -3.83 -28.99 -11.47
N SER A 254 -3.39 -29.86 -10.56
CA SER A 254 -3.20 -31.29 -10.89
C SER A 254 -3.02 -32.13 -9.63
N ARG A 255 -4.11 -32.76 -9.19
CA ARG A 255 -4.21 -34.07 -8.50
C ARG A 255 -5.44 -34.04 -7.61
N TYR A 256 -6.59 -34.37 -8.19
CA TYR A 256 -7.67 -35.15 -7.61
C TYR A 256 -8.73 -35.33 -8.71
N ARG A 257 -8.40 -36.21 -9.66
CA ARG A 257 -9.36 -36.97 -10.46
C ARG A 257 -8.83 -38.39 -10.50
N ASN A 258 -9.68 -39.32 -10.06
CA ASN A 258 -9.51 -40.78 -10.00
C ASN A 258 -8.87 -41.32 -8.70
N CYS A 259 -9.65 -41.34 -7.63
CA CYS A 259 -10.07 -42.54 -6.88
C CYS A 259 -11.36 -42.19 -6.13
#